data_AF-A0AAV1K9T8-F1
#
_entry.id   AF-A0AAV1K9T8-F1
#
_cell.length_a   1.000
_cell.length_b   1.000
_cell.length_c   1.000
_cell.angle_alpha   90.00
_cell.angle_beta   90.00
_cell.angle_gamma   90.00
#
_symmetry.space_group_name_H-M   'P 1'
#
loop_
_entity.id
_entity.type
_entity.pdbx_description
1 polymer ?
#
loop_
_entity_poly.entity_id
_entity_poly.type
_entity_poly.pdbx_seq_one_letter_code
_entity_poly.pdbx_strand_id
1 'polypeptide(L)'
;MVKANKLLLKYSNVFSSNEADIGKTGLVQHKIELPIFQRPRRLPVALEKEVETMIEGMVKDGVIEPSSSPWCSPVVLVKKKDGSMRFCVDYRRLNDATKKDSYPLPRIDDTLDMLTGVKWFSTLELKSGYWQVEIHPKDKEKIAFSTGKCLWQFKVMPFVLCNAPATFERLMELVLTGLIGDACLVYLDDIIIIGRTFEEHHQNLVRVLMKIQSANLKLSPKKCSLFKRQVSFLGYVVSEEGIRTDPEKIAAINEWPVPKDKTQELKNRLCKTPILGYPDAGKEFIVDTDASDIGLGGVLSQRNGDQEIVIAYVCKSLSKSERNYCVTRRELLAVVKSLQHFSKYLLGRKFHLRTDHAALKWLLQFKNPEGQVARWIELLQEYDFVIEHRSGRSHGNADALSRRPCPDCTASIVLGKRVRKWYL
;
A
#
# COMPACT_ATOMS: atom_id res chain seq x y z
N MET A 1 -11.87 -22.79 22.93
CA MET A 1 -10.60 -22.17 23.39
C MET A 1 -9.44 -23.15 23.55
N VAL A 2 -9.60 -24.32 24.20
CA VAL A 2 -8.49 -25.29 24.42
C VAL A 2 -7.81 -25.78 23.13
N LYS A 3 -8.58 -26.06 22.05
CA LYS A 3 -8.02 -26.48 20.76
C LYS A 3 -7.16 -25.39 20.09
N ALA A 4 -7.63 -24.14 20.10
CA ALA A 4 -6.91 -22.99 19.55
C ALA A 4 -5.57 -22.76 20.25
N ASN A 5 -5.52 -22.82 21.59
CA ASN A 5 -4.27 -22.66 22.34
C ASN A 5 -3.25 -23.76 22.03
N LYS A 6 -3.68 -25.02 21.91
CA LYS A 6 -2.79 -26.13 21.52
C LYS A 6 -2.19 -25.91 20.12
N LEU A 7 -2.97 -25.37 19.19
CA LEU A 7 -2.52 -25.07 17.84
C LEU A 7 -1.43 -23.98 17.83
N LEU A 8 -1.66 -22.87 18.54
CA LEU A 8 -0.71 -21.74 18.58
C LEU A 8 0.61 -22.12 19.26
N LEU A 9 0.55 -22.96 20.29
CA LEU A 9 1.76 -23.49 20.93
C LEU A 9 2.55 -24.40 19.97
N LYS A 10 1.86 -25.24 19.20
CA LYS A 10 2.49 -26.16 18.23
C LYS A 10 3.25 -25.41 17.12
N TYR A 11 2.70 -24.31 16.62
CA TYR A 11 3.30 -23.49 15.55
C TYR A 11 3.91 -22.19 16.07
N SER A 12 4.30 -22.14 17.34
CA SER A 12 4.85 -20.94 17.98
C SER A 12 6.10 -20.40 17.25
N ASN A 13 6.90 -21.27 16.62
CA ASN A 13 8.07 -20.90 15.84
C ASN A 13 7.76 -20.10 14.55
N VAL A 14 6.52 -20.13 14.05
CA VAL A 14 6.06 -19.33 12.91
C VAL A 14 5.88 -17.86 13.30
N PHE A 15 5.68 -17.58 14.59
CA PHE A 15 5.48 -16.23 15.09
C PHE A 15 6.82 -15.61 15.47
N SER A 16 7.01 -14.35 15.09
CA SER A 16 8.20 -13.59 15.46
C SER A 16 8.21 -13.30 16.97
N SER A 17 9.30 -13.67 17.64
CA SER A 17 9.52 -13.47 19.08
C SER A 17 10.04 -12.06 19.44
N ASN A 18 10.74 -11.40 18.51
CA ASN A 18 11.29 -10.06 18.66
C ASN A 18 11.54 -9.41 17.29
N GLU A 19 11.92 -8.13 17.24
CA GLU A 19 12.12 -7.41 15.97
C GLU A 19 13.19 -8.02 15.04
N ALA A 20 14.19 -8.73 15.60
CA ALA A 20 15.27 -9.39 14.85
C ALA A 20 14.92 -10.83 14.43
N ASP A 21 13.87 -11.43 15.00
CA ASP A 21 13.38 -12.77 14.63
C ASP A 21 12.56 -12.70 13.33
N ILE A 22 13.29 -12.58 12.24
CA ILE A 22 12.79 -12.47 10.87
C ILE A 22 13.17 -13.75 10.12
N GLY A 23 12.19 -14.36 9.45
CA GLY A 23 12.39 -15.57 8.62
C GLY A 23 13.13 -15.26 7.32
N LYS A 24 13.63 -16.28 6.62
CA LYS A 24 14.25 -16.13 5.29
C LYS A 24 13.85 -17.28 4.37
N THR A 25 13.40 -16.96 3.16
CA THR A 25 12.95 -17.94 2.18
C THR A 25 13.62 -17.76 0.82
N GLY A 26 14.07 -18.87 0.23
CA GLY A 26 14.68 -18.94 -1.09
C GLY A 26 13.75 -19.47 -2.18
N LEU A 27 12.46 -19.68 -1.88
CA LEU A 27 11.47 -20.22 -2.83
C LEU A 27 11.29 -19.33 -4.06
N VAL A 28 11.40 -18.01 -3.88
CA VAL A 28 11.41 -17.00 -4.94
C VAL A 28 12.53 -16.02 -4.61
N GLN A 29 13.30 -15.62 -5.62
CA GLN A 29 14.36 -14.61 -5.48
C GLN A 29 14.05 -13.40 -6.36
N HIS A 30 14.22 -12.20 -5.79
CA HIS A 30 13.99 -10.94 -6.50
C HIS A 30 15.16 -10.61 -7.45
N LYS A 31 14.87 -10.14 -8.67
CA LYS A 31 15.84 -9.83 -9.74
C LYS A 31 15.71 -8.39 -10.26
N ILE A 32 16.81 -7.78 -10.72
CA ILE A 32 16.89 -6.37 -11.17
C ILE A 32 17.78 -6.28 -12.43
N GLU A 33 17.53 -5.39 -13.38
CA GLU A 33 18.31 -5.31 -14.64
C GLU A 33 18.85 -3.86 -14.87
N LEU A 34 20.16 -3.72 -15.23
CA LEU A 34 20.90 -2.50 -15.71
C LEU A 34 21.56 -1.49 -14.72
N PRO A 35 22.89 -1.17 -14.82
CA PRO A 35 23.69 -0.38 -13.85
C PRO A 35 23.40 1.12 -13.70
N ILE A 36 23.34 1.57 -12.43
CA ILE A 36 23.16 2.96 -12.01
C ILE A 36 24.02 3.30 -10.77
N PHE A 37 24.78 4.39 -10.84
CA PHE A 37 25.49 4.97 -9.71
C PHE A 37 24.90 6.33 -9.28
N GLN A 38 24.63 6.49 -7.98
CA GLN A 38 24.21 7.74 -7.37
C GLN A 38 25.19 8.16 -6.27
N ARG A 39 25.56 9.45 -6.23
CA ARG A 39 26.44 9.97 -5.18
C ARG A 39 25.76 9.86 -3.80
N PRO A 40 26.46 9.39 -2.75
CA PRO A 40 25.93 9.37 -1.40
C PRO A 40 25.52 10.77 -0.92
N ARG A 41 24.48 10.85 -0.10
CA ARG A 41 24.07 12.11 0.54
C ARG A 41 24.88 12.36 1.81
N ARG A 42 25.14 13.63 2.11
CA ARG A 42 25.69 14.04 3.40
C ARG A 42 24.63 13.84 4.47
N LEU A 43 24.89 12.95 5.42
CA LEU A 43 24.03 12.75 6.58
C LEU A 43 24.28 13.88 7.60
N PRO A 44 23.25 14.41 8.27
CA PRO A 44 23.46 15.31 9.40
C PRO A 44 24.27 14.63 10.49
N VAL A 45 25.29 15.30 11.03
CA VAL A 45 26.21 14.74 12.05
C VAL A 45 25.45 14.19 13.27
N ALA A 46 24.34 14.85 13.65
CA ALA A 46 23.49 14.43 14.76
C ALA A 46 22.83 13.05 14.55
N LEU A 47 22.66 12.61 13.30
CA LEU A 47 22.02 11.35 12.94
C LEU A 47 23.03 10.24 12.62
N GLU A 48 24.33 10.53 12.56
CA GLU A 48 25.35 9.53 12.23
C GLU A 48 25.37 8.35 13.21
N LYS A 49 25.32 8.62 14.52
CA LYS A 49 25.28 7.58 15.56
C LYS A 49 24.04 6.70 15.46
N GLU A 50 22.91 7.28 15.08
CA GLU A 50 21.65 6.55 14.93
C GLU A 50 21.71 5.64 13.70
N VAL A 51 22.29 6.13 12.61
CA VAL A 51 22.54 5.33 11.39
C VAL A 51 23.50 4.19 11.67
N GLU A 52 24.61 4.44 12.36
CA GLU A 52 25.58 3.42 12.74
C GLU A 52 24.92 2.31 13.57
N THR A 53 24.11 2.68 14.58
CA THR A 53 23.32 1.72 15.37
C THR A 53 22.37 0.88 14.50
N MET A 54 21.69 1.48 13.52
CA MET A 54 20.79 0.75 12.61
C MET A 54 21.55 -0.20 11.68
N ILE A 55 22.71 0.22 11.18
CA ILE A 55 23.58 -0.60 10.33
C ILE A 55 24.09 -1.79 11.12
N GLU A 56 24.59 -1.59 12.34
CA GLU A 56 25.03 -2.68 13.21
C GLU A 56 23.91 -3.70 13.49
N GLY A 57 22.69 -3.22 13.75
CA GLY A 57 21.51 -4.07 13.88
C GLY A 57 21.24 -4.89 12.61
N MET A 58 21.20 -4.24 11.45
CA MET A 58 20.96 -4.92 10.17
C MET A 58 22.07 -5.92 9.80
N VAL A 59 23.33 -5.64 10.15
CA VAL A 59 24.45 -6.58 9.96
C VAL A 59 24.28 -7.79 10.87
N LYS A 60 23.98 -7.56 12.16
CA LYS A 60 23.74 -8.63 13.14
C LYS A 60 22.58 -9.54 12.75
N ASP A 61 21.51 -8.96 12.20
CA ASP A 61 20.33 -9.70 11.74
C ASP A 61 20.55 -10.34 10.35
N GLY A 62 21.72 -10.11 9.74
CA GLY A 62 22.10 -10.63 8.43
C GLY A 62 21.20 -10.13 7.30
N VAL A 63 20.67 -8.91 7.43
CA VAL A 63 19.86 -8.20 6.44
C VAL A 63 20.77 -7.55 5.39
N ILE A 64 21.95 -7.07 5.80
CA ILE A 64 22.94 -6.42 4.93
C ILE A 64 24.34 -7.03 5.09
N GLU A 65 25.20 -6.79 4.11
CA GLU A 65 26.63 -7.13 4.12
C GLU A 65 27.46 -6.00 3.48
N PRO A 66 28.76 -5.89 3.79
CA PRO A 66 29.65 -4.96 3.10
C PRO A 66 29.65 -5.20 1.59
N SER A 67 29.78 -4.14 0.80
CA SER A 67 29.75 -4.22 -0.66
C SER A 67 30.92 -3.48 -1.30
N SER A 68 31.39 -4.00 -2.43
CA SER A 68 32.31 -3.33 -3.36
C SER A 68 31.63 -3.00 -4.70
N SER A 69 30.30 -2.93 -4.68
CA SER A 69 29.47 -2.74 -5.87
C SER A 69 29.81 -1.45 -6.63
N PRO A 70 29.80 -1.48 -7.99
CA PRO A 70 29.87 -0.27 -8.80
C PRO A 70 28.57 0.56 -8.73
N TRP A 71 27.53 0.06 -8.06
CA TRP A 71 26.26 0.73 -7.86
C TRP A 71 26.21 1.40 -6.49
N CYS A 72 25.41 2.46 -6.37
CA CYS A 72 25.19 3.11 -5.09
C CYS A 72 23.88 3.89 -5.11
N SER A 73 23.04 3.68 -4.10
CA SER A 73 21.87 4.50 -3.82
C SER A 73 22.01 5.21 -2.46
N PRO A 74 21.58 6.48 -2.33
CA PRO A 74 21.75 7.21 -1.08
C PRO A 74 20.70 6.81 -0.04
N VAL A 75 21.11 6.85 1.24
CA VAL A 75 20.22 6.63 2.38
C VAL A 75 19.41 7.88 2.72
N VAL A 76 18.17 7.68 3.14
CA VAL A 76 17.22 8.70 3.58
C VAL A 76 16.60 8.25 4.91
N LEU A 77 16.70 9.09 5.94
CA LEU A 77 16.10 8.81 7.24
C LEU A 77 14.77 9.51 7.39
N VAL A 78 13.82 8.78 7.95
CA VAL A 78 12.42 9.17 8.03
C VAL A 78 11.91 9.02 9.45
N LYS A 79 11.35 10.07 10.06
CA LYS A 79 10.67 9.95 11.35
C LYS A 79 9.29 9.29 11.20
N LYS A 80 9.06 8.21 11.94
CA LYS A 80 7.74 7.58 12.14
C LYS A 80 6.85 8.43 13.05
N LYS A 81 5.56 8.10 13.12
CA LYS A 81 4.59 8.77 14.00
C LYS A 81 4.91 8.59 15.48
N ASP A 82 5.54 7.47 15.84
CA ASP A 82 5.97 7.14 17.20
C ASP A 82 7.30 7.83 17.61
N GLY A 83 7.90 8.63 16.72
CA GLY A 83 9.16 9.32 16.96
C GLY A 83 10.41 8.52 16.57
N SER A 84 10.30 7.20 16.33
CA SER A 84 11.43 6.38 15.88
C SER A 84 11.83 6.70 14.43
N MET A 85 13.09 6.52 14.08
CA MET A 85 13.55 6.67 12.70
C MET A 85 13.32 5.39 11.89
N ARG A 86 13.10 5.57 10.59
CA ARG A 86 13.03 4.53 9.57
C ARG A 86 14.21 4.72 8.62
N PHE A 87 14.93 3.63 8.38
CA PHE A 87 16.02 3.56 7.42
C PHE A 87 15.44 3.29 6.03
N CYS A 88 15.57 4.25 5.12
CA CYS A 88 15.09 4.12 3.74
C CYS A 88 16.25 4.32 2.77
N VAL A 89 16.21 3.64 1.63
CA VAL A 89 17.17 3.83 0.54
C VAL A 89 16.44 4.39 -0.66
N ASP A 90 17.02 5.40 -1.30
CA ASP A 90 16.42 6.08 -2.45
C ASP A 90 16.68 5.32 -3.75
N TYR A 91 15.81 4.36 -4.02
CA TYR A 91 15.86 3.53 -5.22
C TYR A 91 15.16 4.14 -6.43
N ARG A 92 14.77 5.43 -6.45
CA ARG A 92 14.04 6.03 -7.58
C ARG A 92 14.69 5.76 -8.93
N ARG A 93 15.99 6.09 -9.06
CA ARG A 93 16.72 5.88 -10.31
C ARG A 93 16.81 4.40 -10.65
N LEU A 94 17.03 3.55 -9.64
CA LEU A 94 17.08 2.09 -9.82
C LEU A 94 15.74 1.58 -10.36
N ASN A 95 14.64 2.01 -9.75
CA ASN A 95 13.28 1.67 -10.14
C ASN A 95 12.97 2.15 -11.56
N ASP A 96 13.43 3.34 -11.96
CA ASP A 96 13.22 3.89 -13.31
C ASP A 96 13.90 3.06 -14.41
N ALA A 97 15.09 2.51 -14.14
CA ALA A 97 15.77 1.61 -15.09
C ALA A 97 15.32 0.15 -14.99
N THR A 98 14.69 -0.23 -13.89
CA THR A 98 14.21 -1.60 -13.69
C THR A 98 12.99 -1.86 -14.56
N LYS A 99 13.04 -2.95 -15.35
CA LYS A 99 11.88 -3.44 -16.10
C LYS A 99 10.72 -3.71 -15.15
N LYS A 100 9.61 -3.03 -15.35
CA LYS A 100 8.41 -3.16 -14.51
C LYS A 100 7.76 -4.54 -14.70
N ASP A 101 7.40 -5.13 -13.58
CA ASP A 101 6.76 -6.44 -13.51
C ASP A 101 5.27 -6.27 -13.18
N SER A 102 4.44 -6.25 -14.23
CA SER A 102 2.99 -6.15 -14.12
C SER A 102 2.34 -7.52 -13.81
N TYR A 103 2.77 -8.13 -12.71
CA TYR A 103 2.16 -9.38 -12.24
C TYR A 103 0.67 -9.14 -11.91
N PRO A 104 -0.25 -10.00 -12.36
CA PRO A 104 -1.67 -9.80 -12.11
C PRO A 104 -1.96 -9.95 -10.61
N LEU A 105 -2.42 -8.88 -9.98
CA LEU A 105 -2.94 -8.93 -8.62
C LEU A 105 -4.40 -9.39 -8.64
N PRO A 106 -4.83 -10.24 -7.69
CA PRO A 106 -6.20 -10.68 -7.60
C PRO A 106 -7.14 -9.49 -7.38
N ARG A 107 -8.28 -9.49 -8.09
CA ARG A 107 -9.29 -8.45 -7.91
C ARG A 107 -9.94 -8.61 -6.55
N ILE A 108 -10.03 -7.49 -5.82
CA ILE A 108 -10.65 -7.48 -4.50
C ILE A 108 -12.09 -8.00 -4.56
N ASP A 109 -12.87 -7.62 -5.57
CA ASP A 109 -14.26 -8.05 -5.68
C ASP A 109 -14.38 -9.59 -5.83
N ASP A 110 -13.53 -10.19 -6.65
CA ASP A 110 -13.49 -11.65 -6.85
C ASP A 110 -13.11 -12.37 -5.55
N THR A 111 -12.15 -11.81 -4.81
CA THR A 111 -11.74 -12.27 -3.49
C THR A 111 -12.87 -12.18 -2.45
N LEU A 112 -13.65 -11.10 -2.52
CA LEU A 112 -14.74 -10.83 -1.58
C LEU A 112 -15.97 -11.72 -1.82
N ASP A 113 -16.30 -12.06 -3.06
CA ASP A 113 -17.43 -12.95 -3.38
C ASP A 113 -17.28 -14.35 -2.76
N MET A 114 -16.03 -14.82 -2.60
CA MET A 114 -15.69 -16.09 -1.95
C MET A 114 -15.98 -16.12 -0.44
N LEU A 115 -16.24 -14.97 0.19
CA LEU A 115 -16.54 -14.86 1.62
C LEU A 115 -18.02 -15.18 1.95
N THR A 116 -18.84 -15.46 0.94
CA THR A 116 -20.26 -15.75 1.13
C THR A 116 -20.48 -17.02 1.97
N GLY A 117 -21.24 -16.90 3.06
CA GLY A 117 -21.57 -18.03 3.95
C GLY A 117 -20.45 -18.44 4.93
N VAL A 118 -19.31 -17.75 4.90
CA VAL A 118 -18.23 -17.90 5.86
C VAL A 118 -18.64 -17.26 7.19
N LYS A 119 -18.28 -17.89 8.31
CA LYS A 119 -18.64 -17.40 9.66
C LYS A 119 -17.45 -17.18 10.59
N TRP A 120 -16.30 -17.75 10.27
CA TRP A 120 -15.08 -17.66 11.08
C TRP A 120 -13.92 -17.15 10.22
N PHE A 121 -13.19 -16.19 10.77
CA PHE A 121 -12.15 -15.46 10.08
C PHE A 121 -10.89 -15.38 10.96
N SER A 122 -9.73 -15.49 10.33
CA SER A 122 -8.44 -15.09 10.92
C SER A 122 -7.67 -14.28 9.91
N THR A 123 -7.11 -13.14 10.31
CA THR A 123 -6.16 -12.38 9.49
C THR A 123 -4.74 -12.62 9.99
N LEU A 124 -3.83 -12.89 9.07
CA LEU A 124 -2.40 -13.05 9.33
C LEU A 124 -1.63 -11.98 8.55
N GLU A 125 -0.62 -11.39 9.19
CA GLU A 125 0.27 -10.42 8.57
C GLU A 125 1.73 -10.81 8.86
N LEU A 126 2.58 -10.74 7.83
CA LEU A 126 3.99 -11.12 7.91
C LEU A 126 4.83 -10.05 8.62
N LYS A 127 5.81 -10.48 9.40
CA LYS A 127 6.71 -9.59 10.12
C LYS A 127 7.77 -9.03 9.15
N SER A 128 7.68 -7.74 8.81
CA SER A 128 8.63 -7.12 7.86
C SER A 128 8.77 -7.93 6.58
N GLY A 129 7.64 -8.30 5.95
CA GLY A 129 7.55 -9.33 4.92
C GLY A 129 8.65 -9.27 3.85
N TYR A 130 8.97 -8.09 3.32
CA TYR A 130 9.99 -7.95 2.29
C TYR A 130 11.39 -8.42 2.74
N TRP A 131 11.79 -8.16 3.99
CA TRP A 131 13.09 -8.61 4.51
C TRP A 131 13.19 -10.14 4.67
N GLN A 132 12.09 -10.88 4.48
CA GLN A 132 12.11 -12.34 4.50
C GLN A 132 12.38 -12.96 3.13
N VAL A 133 12.31 -12.16 2.06
CA VAL A 133 12.52 -12.62 0.69
C VAL A 133 13.98 -12.41 0.31
N GLU A 134 14.66 -13.46 -0.15
CA GLU A 134 16.05 -13.33 -0.60
C GLU A 134 16.16 -12.56 -1.92
N ILE A 135 17.25 -11.78 -2.02
CA ILE A 135 17.65 -11.17 -3.28
C ILE A 135 18.50 -12.18 -4.05
N HIS A 136 18.24 -12.31 -5.34
CA HIS A 136 19.04 -13.18 -6.18
C HIS A 136 20.52 -12.75 -6.15
N PRO A 137 21.50 -13.67 -6.01
CA PRO A 137 22.91 -13.30 -5.77
C PRO A 137 23.51 -12.33 -6.79
N LYS A 138 23.11 -12.43 -8.06
CA LYS A 138 23.57 -11.54 -9.15
C LYS A 138 23.01 -10.12 -9.06
N ASP A 139 21.99 -9.91 -8.25
CA ASP A 139 21.26 -8.64 -8.14
C ASP A 139 21.56 -7.90 -6.84
N LYS A 140 22.27 -8.54 -5.89
CA LYS A 140 22.69 -7.92 -4.63
C LYS A 140 23.48 -6.64 -4.82
N GLU A 141 24.40 -6.62 -5.79
CA GLU A 141 25.20 -5.43 -6.07
C GLU A 141 24.34 -4.22 -6.47
N LYS A 142 23.18 -4.45 -7.09
CA LYS A 142 22.31 -3.41 -7.67
C LYS A 142 21.56 -2.61 -6.62
N ILE A 143 21.34 -3.24 -5.46
CA ILE A 143 20.72 -2.64 -4.28
C ILE A 143 21.76 -2.19 -3.25
N ALA A 144 22.98 -1.91 -3.71
CA ALA A 144 24.00 -1.33 -2.87
C ALA A 144 23.63 0.12 -2.49
N PHE A 145 23.93 0.48 -1.25
CA PHE A 145 23.67 1.79 -0.69
C PHE A 145 24.85 2.27 0.16
N SER A 146 24.96 3.59 0.31
CA SER A 146 26.05 4.20 1.09
C SER A 146 25.53 5.12 2.18
N THR A 147 26.17 5.02 3.35
CA THR A 147 26.03 5.95 4.48
C THR A 147 27.11 7.03 4.50
N GLY A 148 27.85 7.20 3.39
CA GLY A 148 28.92 8.18 3.24
C GLY A 148 30.32 7.67 3.64
N LYS A 149 30.42 6.80 4.66
CA LYS A 149 31.70 6.19 5.09
C LYS A 149 31.96 4.83 4.44
N CYS A 150 30.91 4.02 4.31
CA CYS A 150 30.99 2.65 3.80
C CYS A 150 29.93 2.41 2.71
N LEU A 151 30.15 1.36 1.94
CA LEU A 151 29.19 0.81 0.98
C LEU A 151 28.68 -0.53 1.49
N TRP A 152 27.36 -0.69 1.47
CA TRP A 152 26.64 -1.86 1.95
C TRP A 152 25.73 -2.36 0.86
N GLN A 153 25.33 -3.63 0.91
CA GLN A 153 24.29 -4.20 0.06
C GLN A 153 23.34 -5.06 0.88
N PHE A 154 22.08 -5.10 0.47
CA PHE A 154 21.11 -6.00 1.11
C PHE A 154 21.28 -7.44 0.63
N LYS A 155 21.03 -8.38 1.55
CA LYS A 155 20.92 -9.83 1.28
C LYS A 155 19.49 -10.26 1.00
N VAL A 156 18.54 -9.47 1.48
CA VAL A 156 17.09 -9.68 1.43
C VAL A 156 16.42 -8.50 0.76
N MET A 157 15.17 -8.63 0.33
CA MET A 157 14.47 -7.61 -0.46
C MET A 157 14.20 -6.38 0.41
N PRO A 158 14.84 -5.22 0.14
CA PRO A 158 14.56 -4.00 0.86
C PRO A 158 13.18 -3.46 0.48
N PHE A 159 12.64 -2.59 1.34
CA PHE A 159 11.48 -1.79 0.99
C PHE A 159 11.78 -0.92 -0.24
N VAL A 160 10.73 -0.41 -0.91
CA VAL A 160 10.80 0.63 -1.95
C VAL A 160 11.24 0.13 -3.34
N LEU A 161 11.51 -1.16 -3.54
CA LEU A 161 11.74 -1.69 -4.90
C LEU A 161 10.41 -1.80 -5.66
N CYS A 162 10.36 -1.28 -6.90
CA CYS A 162 9.10 -1.19 -7.66
C CYS A 162 8.44 -2.56 -7.94
N ASN A 163 9.22 -3.63 -8.04
CA ASN A 163 8.74 -4.98 -8.30
C ASN A 163 8.58 -5.82 -7.01
N ALA A 164 8.78 -5.23 -5.82
CA ALA A 164 8.64 -5.95 -4.56
C ALA A 164 7.21 -6.52 -4.34
N PRO A 165 6.13 -5.76 -4.59
CA PRO A 165 4.76 -6.28 -4.44
C PRO A 165 4.49 -7.50 -5.35
N ALA A 166 4.89 -7.42 -6.63
CA ALA A 166 4.74 -8.51 -7.58
C ALA A 166 5.53 -9.78 -7.18
N THR A 167 6.74 -9.58 -6.66
CA THR A 167 7.56 -10.69 -6.16
C THR A 167 6.93 -11.34 -4.94
N PHE A 168 6.36 -10.53 -4.05
CA PHE A 168 5.73 -10.99 -2.83
C PHE A 168 4.42 -11.75 -3.10
N GLU A 169 3.60 -11.25 -4.04
CA GLU A 169 2.38 -11.93 -4.46
C GLU A 169 2.68 -13.35 -4.98
N ARG A 170 3.66 -13.48 -5.89
CA ARG A 170 4.11 -14.78 -6.40
C ARG A 170 4.59 -15.72 -5.31
N LEU A 171 5.35 -15.18 -4.35
CA LEU A 171 5.81 -15.97 -3.22
C LEU A 171 4.62 -16.52 -2.44
N MET A 172 3.63 -15.67 -2.15
CA MET A 172 2.48 -16.10 -1.36
C MET A 172 1.59 -17.10 -2.11
N GLU A 173 1.39 -16.93 -3.41
CA GLU A 173 0.71 -17.90 -4.25
C GLU A 173 1.43 -19.25 -4.28
N LEU A 174 2.77 -19.24 -4.37
CA LEU A 174 3.59 -20.45 -4.34
C LEU A 174 3.52 -21.16 -2.97
N VAL A 175 3.62 -20.41 -1.88
CA VAL A 175 3.57 -20.95 -0.52
C VAL A 175 2.19 -21.53 -0.21
N LEU A 176 1.12 -20.84 -0.59
CA LEU A 176 -0.26 -21.22 -0.31
C LEU A 176 -0.95 -21.92 -1.48
N THR A 177 -0.16 -22.46 -2.42
CA THR A 177 -0.67 -23.24 -3.55
C THR A 177 -1.60 -24.37 -3.06
N GLY A 178 -2.78 -24.44 -3.67
CA GLY A 178 -3.84 -25.41 -3.33
C GLY A 178 -4.70 -25.03 -2.12
N LEU A 179 -4.44 -23.90 -1.46
CA LEU A 179 -5.25 -23.38 -0.35
C LEU A 179 -5.98 -22.08 -0.71
N ILE A 180 -5.49 -21.34 -1.70
CA ILE A 180 -6.10 -20.08 -2.15
C ILE A 180 -7.47 -20.36 -2.79
N GLY A 181 -8.48 -19.61 -2.36
CA GLY A 181 -9.87 -19.74 -2.82
C GLY A 181 -10.69 -20.82 -2.12
N ASP A 182 -10.04 -21.74 -1.40
CA ASP A 182 -10.70 -22.77 -0.56
C ASP A 182 -10.58 -22.42 0.94
N ALA A 183 -9.34 -22.42 1.43
CA ALA A 183 -9.04 -22.28 2.85
C ALA A 183 -8.71 -20.83 3.24
N CYS A 184 -8.16 -20.07 2.30
CA CYS A 184 -7.69 -18.71 2.54
C CYS A 184 -7.74 -17.86 1.27
N LEU A 185 -7.63 -16.56 1.47
CA LEU A 185 -7.45 -15.58 0.42
C LEU A 185 -6.20 -14.76 0.75
N VAL A 186 -5.51 -14.34 -0.29
CA VAL A 186 -4.22 -13.65 -0.21
C VAL A 186 -4.32 -12.38 -1.02
N TYR A 187 -3.76 -11.32 -0.49
CA TYR A 187 -3.49 -10.10 -1.23
C TYR A 187 -2.23 -9.46 -0.65
N LEU A 188 -1.13 -9.53 -1.40
CA LEU A 188 0.20 -9.10 -0.97
C LEU A 188 0.60 -9.72 0.38
N ASP A 189 0.73 -8.91 1.42
CA ASP A 189 1.12 -9.29 2.78
C ASP A 189 -0.05 -9.64 3.71
N ASP A 190 -1.29 -9.39 3.27
CA ASP A 190 -2.50 -9.68 4.01
C ASP A 190 -3.09 -11.04 3.62
N ILE A 191 -3.19 -11.95 4.60
CA ILE A 191 -3.79 -13.28 4.42
C ILE A 191 -5.04 -13.37 5.29
N ILE A 192 -6.18 -13.75 4.71
CA ILE A 192 -7.40 -14.06 5.45
C ILE A 192 -7.74 -15.55 5.32
N ILE A 193 -7.87 -16.22 6.46
CA ILE A 193 -8.30 -17.62 6.57
C ILE A 193 -9.78 -17.63 6.89
N ILE A 194 -10.50 -18.50 6.20
CA ILE A 194 -11.95 -18.58 6.23
C ILE A 194 -12.44 -19.97 6.64
N GLY A 195 -13.62 -20.05 7.23
CA GLY A 195 -14.35 -21.30 7.42
C GLY A 195 -15.81 -21.08 7.82
N ARG A 196 -16.69 -22.01 7.44
CA ARG A 196 -18.13 -21.95 7.75
C ARG A 196 -18.40 -22.43 9.17
N THR A 197 -17.61 -23.39 9.64
CA THR A 197 -17.62 -23.88 11.03
C THR A 197 -16.29 -23.60 11.73
N PHE A 198 -16.28 -23.67 13.07
CA PHE A 198 -15.06 -23.50 13.85
C PHE A 198 -14.04 -24.60 13.55
N GLU A 199 -14.48 -25.85 13.44
CA GLU A 199 -13.62 -27.00 13.12
C GLU A 199 -12.97 -26.88 11.74
N GLU A 200 -13.74 -26.51 10.72
CA GLU A 200 -13.23 -26.27 9.37
C GLU A 200 -12.21 -25.12 9.35
N HIS A 201 -12.55 -23.98 9.95
CA HIS A 201 -11.65 -22.83 10.07
C HIS A 201 -10.35 -23.20 10.79
N HIS A 202 -10.44 -23.97 11.88
CA HIS A 202 -9.28 -24.46 12.61
C HIS A 202 -8.39 -25.34 11.73
N GLN A 203 -8.96 -26.27 10.95
CA GLN A 203 -8.20 -27.09 10.00
C GLN A 203 -7.54 -26.24 8.91
N ASN A 204 -8.25 -25.25 8.37
CA ASN A 204 -7.74 -24.30 7.37
C ASN A 204 -6.55 -23.52 7.94
N LEU A 205 -6.67 -23.02 9.16
CA LEU A 205 -5.60 -22.31 9.84
C LEU A 205 -4.37 -23.21 10.05
N VAL A 206 -4.57 -24.48 10.43
CA VAL A 206 -3.46 -25.46 10.55
C VAL A 206 -2.73 -25.61 9.20
N ARG A 207 -3.48 -25.83 8.11
CA ARG A 207 -2.91 -26.00 6.76
C ARG A 207 -2.08 -24.78 6.34
N VAL A 208 -2.62 -23.59 6.55
CA VAL A 208 -1.93 -22.32 6.22
C VAL A 208 -0.68 -22.13 7.07
N LEU A 209 -0.76 -22.31 8.40
CA LEU A 209 0.41 -22.17 9.29
C LEU A 209 1.51 -23.18 8.96
N MET A 210 1.15 -24.43 8.62
CA MET A 210 2.11 -25.43 8.16
C MET A 210 2.86 -24.99 6.90
N LYS A 211 2.15 -24.43 5.91
CA LYS A 211 2.77 -23.93 4.67
C LYS A 211 3.73 -22.76 4.95
N ILE A 212 3.29 -21.79 5.74
CA ILE A 212 4.12 -20.64 6.15
C ILE A 212 5.36 -21.12 6.91
N GLN A 213 5.20 -22.09 7.82
CA GLN A 213 6.32 -22.71 8.55
C GLN A 213 7.32 -23.38 7.59
N SER A 214 6.83 -24.17 6.63
CA SER A 214 7.68 -24.87 5.66
C SER A 214 8.45 -23.92 4.75
N ALA A 215 7.89 -22.74 4.50
CA ALA A 215 8.54 -21.67 3.75
C ALA A 215 9.51 -20.83 4.60
N ASN A 216 9.63 -21.12 5.90
CA ASN A 216 10.42 -20.36 6.87
C ASN A 216 10.04 -18.87 6.94
N LEU A 217 8.74 -18.58 6.83
CA LEU A 217 8.18 -17.25 6.97
C LEU A 217 7.70 -16.98 8.39
N LYS A 218 7.78 -15.72 8.84
CA LYS A 218 7.44 -15.27 10.19
C LYS A 218 6.27 -14.29 10.19
N LEU A 219 5.30 -14.54 11.06
CA LEU A 219 4.11 -13.71 11.27
C LEU A 219 4.30 -12.69 12.39
N SER A 220 3.60 -11.56 12.30
CA SER A 220 3.56 -10.53 13.34
C SER A 220 2.43 -10.81 14.34
N PRO A 221 2.72 -11.19 15.60
CA PRO A 221 1.67 -11.55 16.56
C PRO A 221 0.71 -10.41 16.86
N LYS A 222 1.24 -9.17 16.94
CA LYS A 222 0.47 -7.96 17.29
C LYS A 222 -0.53 -7.56 16.22
N LYS A 223 -0.29 -7.95 14.97
CA LYS A 223 -1.12 -7.54 13.83
C LYS A 223 -2.04 -8.67 13.33
N CYS A 224 -1.79 -9.91 13.74
CA CYS A 224 -2.70 -11.03 13.46
C CYS A 224 -3.96 -10.95 14.32
N SER A 225 -5.13 -11.23 13.73
CA SER A 225 -6.39 -11.42 14.45
C SER A 225 -6.90 -12.83 14.23
N LEU A 226 -7.06 -13.63 15.28
CA LEU A 226 -7.38 -15.04 15.16
C LEU A 226 -8.77 -15.40 15.70
N PHE A 227 -9.44 -16.35 15.02
CA PHE A 227 -10.71 -16.96 15.42
C PHE A 227 -11.80 -15.92 15.72
N LYS A 228 -11.94 -14.93 14.83
CA LYS A 228 -12.93 -13.86 14.96
C LYS A 228 -14.17 -14.14 14.10
N ARG A 229 -15.29 -13.56 14.51
CA ARG A 229 -16.56 -13.53 13.74
C ARG A 229 -16.63 -12.35 12.78
N GLN A 230 -15.76 -11.37 13.00
CA GLN A 230 -15.65 -10.14 12.24
C GLN A 230 -14.18 -9.68 12.23
N VAL A 231 -13.67 -9.29 11.05
CA VAL A 231 -12.31 -8.79 10.88
C VAL A 231 -12.27 -7.62 9.88
N SER A 232 -11.27 -6.75 10.01
CA SER A 232 -10.94 -5.80 8.94
C SER A 232 -9.95 -6.46 7.98
N PHE A 233 -10.24 -6.40 6.68
CA PHE A 233 -9.42 -6.99 5.61
C PHE A 233 -9.53 -6.11 4.36
N LEU A 234 -8.39 -5.69 3.80
CA LEU A 234 -8.30 -4.77 2.66
C LEU A 234 -9.14 -3.49 2.81
N GLY A 235 -9.31 -3.07 4.07
CA GLY A 235 -10.08 -1.88 4.43
C GLY A 235 -11.60 -2.02 4.27
N TYR A 236 -12.10 -3.25 4.30
CA TYR A 236 -13.49 -3.64 4.50
C TYR A 236 -13.61 -4.37 5.82
N VAL A 237 -14.80 -4.30 6.43
CA VAL A 237 -15.16 -5.13 7.55
C VAL A 237 -15.94 -6.33 7.04
N VAL A 238 -15.36 -7.51 7.23
CA VAL A 238 -15.90 -8.80 6.82
C VAL A 238 -16.54 -9.44 8.04
N SER A 239 -17.81 -9.85 7.93
CA SER A 239 -18.52 -10.63 8.96
C SER A 239 -19.43 -11.68 8.31
N GLU A 240 -20.08 -12.49 9.15
CA GLU A 240 -21.08 -13.47 8.69
C GLU A 240 -22.32 -12.83 8.02
N GLU A 241 -22.60 -11.57 8.34
CA GLU A 241 -23.70 -10.80 7.76
C GLU A 241 -23.33 -10.19 6.39
N GLY A 242 -22.09 -10.44 5.94
CA GLY A 242 -21.54 -9.96 4.69
C GLY A 242 -20.47 -8.88 4.88
N ILE A 243 -20.18 -8.20 3.78
CA ILE A 243 -19.07 -7.27 3.70
C ILE A 243 -19.59 -5.84 3.77
N ARG A 244 -19.02 -5.07 4.69
CA ARG A 244 -19.31 -3.65 4.90
C ARG A 244 -18.05 -2.85 4.71
N THR A 245 -18.18 -1.60 4.30
CA THR A 245 -17.07 -0.67 4.36
C THR A 245 -16.68 -0.43 5.82
N ASP A 246 -15.39 -0.24 6.07
CA ASP A 246 -14.89 -0.05 7.43
C ASP A 246 -15.54 1.19 8.09
N PRO A 247 -16.16 1.07 9.29
CA PRO A 247 -16.78 2.18 9.98
C PRO A 247 -15.84 3.36 10.18
N GLU A 248 -14.52 3.18 10.33
CA GLU A 248 -13.57 4.29 10.40
C GLU A 248 -13.53 5.10 9.09
N LYS A 249 -13.80 4.45 7.94
CA LYS A 249 -13.92 5.12 6.64
C LYS A 249 -15.30 5.73 6.41
N ILE A 250 -16.36 5.23 7.05
CA ILE A 250 -17.75 5.73 6.92
C ILE A 250 -18.14 6.73 8.01
N ALA A 251 -17.47 6.75 9.17
CA ALA A 251 -17.76 7.67 10.27
C ALA A 251 -17.72 9.13 9.80
N ALA A 252 -16.75 9.44 8.95
CA ALA A 252 -16.62 10.72 8.26
C ALA A 252 -17.84 11.11 7.39
N ILE A 253 -18.66 10.14 6.97
CA ILE A 253 -19.89 10.32 6.17
C ILE A 253 -21.13 10.42 7.07
N ASN A 254 -21.21 9.64 8.16
CA ASN A 254 -22.36 9.63 9.07
C ASN A 254 -22.40 10.84 10.02
N GLU A 255 -21.25 11.38 10.39
CA GLU A 255 -21.14 12.58 11.25
C GLU A 255 -21.29 13.89 10.44
N TRP A 256 -21.72 13.80 9.19
CA TRP A 256 -21.93 14.93 8.30
C TRP A 256 -23.02 15.87 8.83
N PRO A 257 -22.71 17.12 9.21
CA PRO A 257 -23.73 18.08 9.63
C PRO A 257 -24.66 18.45 8.46
N VAL A 258 -25.98 18.37 8.65
CA VAL A 258 -26.98 18.70 7.63
C VAL A 258 -26.77 20.14 7.15
N PRO A 259 -26.37 20.36 5.88
CA PRO A 259 -26.05 21.71 5.41
C PRO A 259 -27.32 22.54 5.24
N LYS A 260 -27.32 23.75 5.82
CA LYS A 260 -28.37 24.75 5.61
C LYS A 260 -28.03 25.53 4.33
N ASP A 261 -28.91 25.38 3.35
CA ASP A 261 -28.95 26.04 2.04
C ASP A 261 -28.05 25.55 0.89
N LYS A 262 -28.68 25.51 -0.30
CA LYS A 262 -28.20 25.11 -1.64
C LYS A 262 -27.55 23.72 -1.81
N THR A 263 -27.51 22.91 -0.75
CA THR A 263 -26.89 21.57 -0.78
C THR A 263 -27.86 20.46 -1.18
N GLN A 264 -29.17 20.70 -1.14
CA GLN A 264 -30.18 19.73 -1.60
C GLN A 264 -30.05 19.42 -3.10
N GLU A 265 -29.71 20.43 -3.91
CA GLU A 265 -29.54 20.24 -5.35
C GLU A 265 -28.22 19.54 -5.70
N LEU A 266 -27.16 19.78 -4.92
CA LEU A 266 -25.89 19.04 -5.04
C LEU A 266 -26.03 17.59 -4.55
N LYS A 267 -26.74 17.35 -3.45
CA LYS A 267 -27.12 15.99 -3.00
C LYS A 267 -27.96 15.30 -4.06
N ASN A 268 -28.96 15.95 -4.64
CA ASN A 268 -29.77 15.37 -5.72
C ASN A 268 -28.96 15.07 -6.99
N ARG A 269 -27.91 15.86 -7.30
CA ARG A 269 -27.00 15.58 -8.44
C ARG A 269 -25.92 14.53 -8.13
N LEU A 270 -25.52 14.35 -6.88
CA LEU A 270 -24.62 13.27 -6.44
C LEU A 270 -25.36 11.96 -6.20
N CYS A 271 -26.65 12.02 -5.83
CA CYS A 271 -27.56 10.88 -5.70
C CYS A 271 -28.25 10.51 -7.03
N LYS A 272 -28.24 11.39 -8.04
CA LYS A 272 -28.49 11.04 -9.45
C LYS A 272 -27.14 10.74 -10.09
N THR A 273 -26.76 9.48 -10.04
CA THR A 273 -25.61 8.86 -10.69
C THR A 273 -25.11 9.62 -11.93
N PRO A 274 -23.93 10.26 -11.91
CA PRO A 274 -23.03 10.07 -13.03
C PRO A 274 -22.60 8.60 -12.97
N ILE A 275 -22.77 7.89 -14.08
CA ILE A 275 -22.56 6.44 -14.17
C ILE A 275 -21.11 6.13 -13.81
N LEU A 276 -20.88 5.67 -12.57
CA LEU A 276 -19.59 5.10 -12.18
C LEU A 276 -19.35 3.86 -13.07
N GLY A 277 -18.21 3.83 -13.74
CA GLY A 277 -17.81 2.70 -14.56
C GLY A 277 -17.26 1.58 -13.71
N TYR A 278 -17.49 0.35 -14.16
CA TYR A 278 -16.72 -0.77 -13.66
C TYR A 278 -15.26 -0.64 -14.11
N PRO A 279 -14.28 -0.89 -13.23
CA PRO A 279 -12.88 -0.88 -13.61
C PRO A 279 -12.62 -2.02 -14.61
N ASP A 280 -12.05 -1.67 -15.74
CA ASP A 280 -11.62 -2.59 -16.79
C ASP A 280 -10.13 -2.92 -16.60
N ALA A 281 -9.76 -4.20 -16.54
CA ALA A 281 -8.36 -4.53 -16.29
C ALA A 281 -7.42 -4.21 -17.46
N GLY A 282 -7.95 -4.11 -18.68
CA GLY A 282 -7.15 -3.87 -19.89
C GLY A 282 -6.94 -2.40 -20.25
N LYS A 283 -7.47 -1.45 -19.47
CA LYS A 283 -7.42 -0.02 -19.77
C LYS A 283 -6.58 0.74 -18.76
N GLU A 284 -5.82 1.71 -19.24
CA GLU A 284 -5.00 2.57 -18.39
C GLU A 284 -5.87 3.43 -17.46
N PHE A 285 -5.49 3.47 -16.20
CA PHE A 285 -6.12 4.35 -15.22
C PHE A 285 -5.60 5.77 -15.35
N ILE A 286 -6.44 6.71 -14.98
CA ILE A 286 -6.11 8.12 -14.86
C ILE A 286 -6.49 8.58 -13.46
N VAL A 287 -5.58 9.25 -12.79
CA VAL A 287 -5.79 9.83 -11.47
C VAL A 287 -5.66 11.33 -11.60
N ASP A 288 -6.75 12.06 -11.39
CA ASP A 288 -6.70 13.52 -11.21
C ASP A 288 -6.60 13.84 -9.73
N THR A 289 -5.67 14.71 -9.36
CA THR A 289 -5.55 15.19 -7.98
C THR A 289 -5.49 16.69 -7.94
N ASP A 290 -6.09 17.26 -6.90
CA ASP A 290 -6.11 18.70 -6.69
C ASP A 290 -6.10 19.03 -5.20
N ALA A 291 -5.48 20.14 -4.82
CA ALA A 291 -5.46 20.62 -3.45
C ALA A 291 -5.90 22.09 -3.34
N SER A 292 -6.72 22.37 -2.33
CA SER A 292 -7.10 23.72 -1.95
C SER A 292 -6.53 24.11 -0.58
N ASP A 293 -6.88 25.32 -0.13
CA ASP A 293 -6.52 25.80 1.20
C ASP A 293 -7.16 25.01 2.34
N ILE A 294 -8.23 24.27 2.06
CA ILE A 294 -9.04 23.62 3.09
C ILE A 294 -9.08 22.08 2.96
N GLY A 295 -8.59 21.51 1.85
CA GLY A 295 -8.70 20.07 1.58
C GLY A 295 -8.25 19.63 0.20
N LEU A 296 -8.43 18.35 -0.07
CA LEU A 296 -7.81 17.59 -1.15
C LEU A 296 -8.89 16.80 -1.88
N GLY A 297 -8.78 16.73 -3.20
CA GLY A 297 -9.62 15.92 -4.06
C GLY A 297 -8.80 14.96 -4.91
N GLY A 298 -9.36 13.78 -5.16
CA GLY A 298 -8.81 12.80 -6.08
C GLY A 298 -9.92 12.10 -6.85
N VAL A 299 -9.71 11.90 -8.15
CA VAL A 299 -10.64 11.19 -9.04
C VAL A 299 -9.88 10.10 -9.76
N LEU A 300 -10.39 8.88 -9.72
CA LEU A 300 -9.88 7.75 -10.48
C LEU A 300 -10.82 7.49 -11.65
N SER A 301 -10.30 7.45 -12.87
CA SER A 301 -11.07 7.23 -14.09
C SER A 301 -10.32 6.33 -15.09
N GLN A 302 -11.03 5.90 -16.13
CA GLN A 302 -10.48 5.18 -17.28
C GLN A 302 -11.02 5.77 -18.59
N ARG A 303 -10.20 5.73 -19.65
CA ARG A 303 -10.66 6.07 -21.00
C ARG A 303 -11.39 4.89 -21.63
N ASN A 304 -12.60 5.10 -22.10
CA ASN A 304 -13.37 4.15 -22.89
C ASN A 304 -13.73 4.81 -24.24
N GLY A 305 -12.85 4.66 -25.24
CA GLY A 305 -12.93 5.45 -26.47
C GLY A 305 -12.64 6.93 -26.19
N ASP A 306 -13.50 7.83 -26.68
CA ASP A 306 -13.39 9.29 -26.46
C ASP A 306 -13.96 9.76 -25.11
N GLN A 307 -14.58 8.86 -24.34
CA GLN A 307 -15.21 9.21 -23.07
C GLN A 307 -14.40 8.71 -21.88
N GLU A 308 -14.25 9.59 -20.90
CA GLU A 308 -13.62 9.27 -19.62
C GLU A 308 -14.69 8.83 -18.63
N ILE A 309 -14.60 7.58 -18.17
CA ILE A 309 -15.54 7.01 -17.21
C ILE A 309 -14.90 7.04 -15.83
N VAL A 310 -15.58 7.67 -14.87
CA VAL A 310 -15.08 7.75 -13.49
C VAL A 310 -15.39 6.47 -12.73
N ILE A 311 -14.42 5.99 -11.97
CA ILE A 311 -14.46 4.71 -11.24
C ILE A 311 -14.60 4.96 -9.75
N ALA A 312 -13.86 5.93 -9.22
CA ALA A 312 -13.90 6.24 -7.80
C ALA A 312 -13.50 7.70 -7.51
N TYR A 313 -13.97 8.20 -6.38
CA TYR A 313 -13.62 9.53 -5.87
C TYR A 313 -13.07 9.42 -4.45
N VAL A 314 -12.13 10.31 -4.11
CA VAL A 314 -11.63 10.51 -2.76
C VAL A 314 -11.61 12.00 -2.45
N CYS A 315 -12.03 12.38 -1.26
CA CYS A 315 -11.81 13.72 -0.75
C CYS A 315 -11.32 13.66 0.70
N LYS A 316 -10.43 14.59 1.06
CA LYS A 316 -9.91 14.69 2.41
C LYS A 316 -9.79 16.14 2.87
N SER A 317 -10.31 16.49 4.03
CA SER A 317 -10.02 17.78 4.65
C SER A 317 -8.61 17.89 5.21
N LEU A 318 -8.05 19.09 5.10
CA LEU A 318 -6.78 19.41 5.74
C LEU A 318 -6.99 19.65 7.23
N SER A 319 -6.19 18.94 8.04
CA SER A 319 -6.03 19.23 9.45
C SER A 319 -5.44 20.63 9.68
N LYS A 320 -5.54 21.16 10.90
CA LYS A 320 -5.02 22.49 11.26
C LYS A 320 -3.56 22.70 10.85
N SER A 321 -2.72 21.66 10.98
CA SER A 321 -1.31 21.73 10.60
C SER A 321 -1.08 21.59 9.10
N GLU A 322 -1.89 20.77 8.40
CA GLU A 322 -1.80 20.61 6.95
C GLU A 322 -2.30 21.84 6.18
N ARG A 323 -3.23 22.63 6.73
CA ARG A 323 -3.68 23.90 6.14
C ARG A 323 -2.56 24.92 6.00
N ASN A 324 -1.57 24.87 6.89
CA ASN A 324 -0.39 25.74 6.87
C ASN A 324 0.69 25.27 5.88
N TYR A 325 0.46 24.18 5.14
CA TYR A 325 1.41 23.73 4.12
C TYR A 325 1.38 24.68 2.92
N CYS A 326 2.55 24.91 2.32
CA CYS A 326 2.62 25.62 1.05
C CYS A 326 1.88 24.85 -0.05
N VAL A 327 1.47 25.55 -1.11
CA VAL A 327 0.72 24.98 -2.25
C VAL A 327 1.35 23.68 -2.74
N THR A 328 2.65 23.68 -3.01
CA THR A 328 3.38 22.47 -3.47
C THR A 328 3.27 21.29 -2.52
N ARG A 329 3.29 21.52 -1.21
CA ARG A 329 3.14 20.44 -0.21
C ARG A 329 1.71 19.94 -0.10
N ARG A 330 0.71 20.80 -0.32
CA ARG A 330 -0.71 20.41 -0.34
C ARG A 330 -1.05 19.59 -1.57
N GLU A 331 -0.57 20.02 -2.74
CA GLU A 331 -0.67 19.28 -4.00
C GLU A 331 -0.04 17.89 -3.90
N LEU A 332 1.18 17.82 -3.35
CA LEU A 332 1.83 16.55 -3.09
C LEU A 332 1.05 15.67 -2.10
N LEU A 333 0.46 16.26 -1.07
CA LEU A 333 -0.37 15.53 -0.13
C LEU A 333 -1.65 15.00 -0.81
N ALA A 334 -2.25 15.74 -1.76
CA ALA A 334 -3.38 15.25 -2.57
C ALA A 334 -2.99 14.01 -3.38
N VAL A 335 -1.83 14.05 -4.05
CA VAL A 335 -1.28 12.90 -4.78
C VAL A 335 -1.12 11.70 -3.84
N VAL A 336 -0.37 11.87 -2.75
CA VAL A 336 -0.08 10.78 -1.81
C VAL A 336 -1.36 10.18 -1.25
N LYS A 337 -2.32 11.01 -0.85
CA LYS A 337 -3.58 10.55 -0.27
C LYS A 337 -4.46 9.83 -1.30
N SER A 338 -4.48 10.32 -2.53
CA SER A 338 -5.24 9.70 -3.60
C SER A 338 -4.66 8.36 -4.02
N LEU A 339 -3.34 8.27 -4.18
CA LEU A 339 -2.67 7.01 -4.55
C LEU A 339 -2.76 5.97 -3.43
N GLN A 340 -2.62 6.37 -2.16
CA GLN A 340 -2.88 5.48 -1.03
C GLN A 340 -4.31 4.94 -1.03
N HIS A 341 -5.28 5.78 -1.39
CA HIS A 341 -6.69 5.40 -1.41
C HIS A 341 -7.03 4.48 -2.59
N PHE A 342 -6.47 4.77 -3.76
CA PHE A 342 -6.65 4.01 -5.00
C PHE A 342 -5.62 2.89 -5.17
N SER A 343 -4.83 2.57 -4.13
CA SER A 343 -3.70 1.65 -4.21
C SER A 343 -4.09 0.32 -4.86
N LYS A 344 -5.24 -0.22 -4.48
CA LYS A 344 -5.87 -1.43 -5.02
C LYS A 344 -6.09 -1.45 -6.54
N TYR A 345 -6.24 -0.29 -7.17
CA TYR A 345 -6.44 -0.19 -8.62
C TYR A 345 -5.12 0.07 -9.35
N LEU A 346 -4.15 0.68 -8.67
CA LEU A 346 -2.97 1.28 -9.29
C LEU A 346 -1.69 0.46 -9.10
N LEU A 347 -1.62 -0.38 -8.07
CA LEU A 347 -0.42 -1.17 -7.79
C LEU A 347 -0.12 -2.16 -8.93
N GLY A 348 1.14 -2.22 -9.36
CA GLY A 348 1.59 -3.10 -10.46
C GLY A 348 1.14 -2.68 -11.86
N ARG A 349 0.45 -1.53 -12.00
CA ARG A 349 -0.07 -1.04 -13.28
C ARG A 349 0.49 0.33 -13.60
N LYS A 350 0.69 0.57 -14.89
CA LYS A 350 0.99 1.91 -15.40
C LYS A 350 -0.28 2.74 -15.45
N PHE A 351 -0.22 3.97 -14.95
CA PHE A 351 -1.33 4.92 -15.01
C PHE A 351 -0.86 6.36 -15.24
N HIS A 352 -1.79 7.25 -15.56
CA HIS A 352 -1.52 8.68 -15.74
C HIS A 352 -1.93 9.46 -14.49
N LEU A 353 -0.99 10.19 -13.90
CA LEU A 353 -1.26 11.11 -12.81
C LEU A 353 -1.37 12.52 -13.39
N ARG A 354 -2.59 13.07 -13.41
CA ARG A 354 -2.87 14.43 -13.86
C ARG A 354 -2.94 15.38 -12.66
N THR A 355 -2.15 16.43 -12.74
CA THR A 355 -2.12 17.52 -11.75
C THR A 355 -1.96 18.84 -12.49
N ASP A 356 -2.55 19.90 -11.94
CA ASP A 356 -2.39 21.26 -12.43
C ASP A 356 -1.11 21.92 -11.91
N HIS A 357 -0.37 21.25 -11.01
CA HIS A 357 0.83 21.81 -10.41
C HIS A 357 2.10 21.29 -11.09
N ALA A 358 2.66 22.12 -11.97
CA ALA A 358 3.87 21.82 -12.73
C ALA A 358 5.08 21.46 -11.83
N ALA A 359 5.11 21.91 -10.57
CA ALA A 359 6.18 21.59 -9.62
C ALA A 359 6.24 20.08 -9.27
N LEU A 360 5.13 19.35 -9.40
CA LEU A 360 5.10 17.91 -9.15
C LEU A 360 5.86 17.09 -10.20
N LYS A 361 6.05 17.61 -11.43
CA LYS A 361 6.94 16.98 -12.43
C LYS A 361 8.38 16.86 -11.93
N TRP A 362 8.82 17.81 -11.12
CA TRP A 362 10.17 17.85 -10.56
C TRP A 362 10.30 17.08 -9.25
N LEU A 363 9.19 16.61 -8.68
CA LEU A 363 9.18 15.96 -7.37
C LEU A 363 9.93 14.63 -7.36
N LEU A 364 9.68 13.79 -8.37
CA LEU A 364 10.40 12.52 -8.53
C LEU A 364 11.89 12.74 -8.82
N GLN A 365 12.26 13.91 -9.32
CA GLN A 365 13.65 14.29 -9.61
C GLN A 365 14.34 15.07 -8.48
N PHE A 366 13.63 15.34 -7.38
CA PHE A 366 14.14 16.17 -6.30
C PHE A 366 15.36 15.50 -5.64
N LYS A 367 16.52 16.18 -5.63
CA LYS A 367 17.80 15.55 -5.30
C LYS A 367 17.98 15.26 -3.81
N ASN A 368 17.35 16.01 -2.90
CA ASN A 368 17.49 15.89 -1.44
C ASN A 368 16.14 16.07 -0.71
N PRO A 369 15.19 15.13 -0.82
CA PRO A 369 13.98 15.18 0.00
C PRO A 369 14.28 14.86 1.46
N GLU A 370 13.69 15.64 2.37
CA GLU A 370 13.84 15.48 3.82
C GLU A 370 12.48 15.35 4.51
N GLY A 371 12.47 14.71 5.69
CA GLY A 371 11.31 14.65 6.58
C GLY A 371 10.06 14.07 5.93
N GLN A 372 8.98 14.85 5.89
CA GLN A 372 7.69 14.39 5.37
C GLN A 372 7.72 14.15 3.85
N VAL A 373 8.47 14.93 3.09
CA VAL A 373 8.54 14.80 1.62
C VAL A 373 9.28 13.51 1.24
N ALA A 374 10.32 13.14 1.98
CA ALA A 374 11.01 11.86 1.83
C ALA A 374 10.07 10.66 1.99
N ARG A 375 9.24 10.66 3.04
CA ARG A 375 8.20 9.63 3.27
C ARG A 375 7.24 9.48 2.12
N TRP A 376 6.82 10.61 1.57
CA TRP A 376 5.87 10.62 0.47
C TRP A 376 6.50 10.08 -0.79
N ILE A 377 7.73 10.50 -1.11
CA ILE A 377 8.47 9.99 -2.26
C ILE A 377 8.78 8.49 -2.14
N GLU A 378 9.05 7.99 -0.94
CA GLU A 378 9.21 6.55 -0.67
C GLU A 378 7.95 5.78 -1.09
N LEU A 379 6.79 6.24 -0.65
CA LEU A 379 5.52 5.61 -1.01
C LEU A 379 5.23 5.70 -2.51
N LEU A 380 5.52 6.85 -3.13
CA LEU A 380 5.28 7.06 -4.56
C LEU A 380 6.12 6.13 -5.44
N GLN A 381 7.27 5.65 -4.97
CA GLN A 381 8.15 4.74 -5.73
C GLN A 381 7.57 3.33 -5.93
N GLU A 382 6.56 2.95 -5.15
CA GLU A 382 5.87 1.67 -5.29
C GLU A 382 4.89 1.67 -6.49
N TYR A 383 4.59 2.85 -7.03
CA TYR A 383 3.62 3.04 -8.12
C TYR A 383 4.34 3.34 -9.45
N ASP A 384 3.78 2.85 -10.55
CA ASP A 384 4.27 3.15 -11.91
C ASP A 384 3.33 4.16 -12.60
N PHE A 385 3.77 5.42 -12.71
CA PHE A 385 2.93 6.47 -13.30
C PHE A 385 3.70 7.50 -14.11
N VAL A 386 2.98 8.10 -15.06
CA VAL A 386 3.45 9.25 -15.84
C VAL A 386 2.73 10.50 -15.36
N ILE A 387 3.50 11.55 -15.04
CA ILE A 387 2.94 12.83 -14.62
C ILE A 387 2.56 13.65 -15.86
N GLU A 388 1.27 13.89 -16.02
CA GLU A 388 0.72 14.78 -17.05
C GLU A 388 0.30 16.10 -16.41
N HIS A 389 0.74 17.23 -16.99
CA HIS A 389 0.28 18.55 -16.53
C HIS A 389 -0.92 18.98 -17.37
N ARG A 390 -2.04 19.27 -16.70
CA ARG A 390 -3.26 19.74 -17.34
C ARG A 390 -3.69 21.07 -16.72
N SER A 391 -3.94 22.09 -17.55
CA SER A 391 -4.29 23.43 -17.08
C SER A 391 -5.57 23.44 -16.25
N GLY A 392 -5.62 24.23 -15.16
CA GLY A 392 -6.73 24.27 -14.19
C GLY A 392 -8.14 24.46 -14.78
N ARG A 393 -8.28 25.11 -15.94
CA ARG A 393 -9.57 25.28 -16.64
C ARG A 393 -10.20 23.96 -17.13
N SER A 394 -9.41 22.89 -17.22
CA SER A 394 -9.84 21.55 -17.64
C SER A 394 -9.88 20.55 -16.47
N HIS A 395 -9.71 21.01 -15.23
CA HIS A 395 -9.62 20.20 -13.99
C HIS A 395 -10.88 20.28 -13.10
N GLY A 396 -12.03 20.65 -13.65
CA GLY A 396 -13.26 20.91 -12.88
C GLY A 396 -13.72 19.77 -11.96
N ASN A 397 -13.33 18.52 -12.24
CA ASN A 397 -13.73 17.34 -11.48
C ASN A 397 -13.02 17.26 -10.11
N ALA A 398 -11.70 17.43 -10.09
CA ALA A 398 -10.90 17.40 -8.86
C ALA A 398 -10.93 18.75 -8.13
N ASP A 399 -10.97 19.86 -8.89
CA ASP A 399 -11.06 21.24 -8.37
C ASP A 399 -12.31 21.48 -7.53
N ALA A 400 -13.46 20.92 -7.94
CA ALA A 400 -14.69 20.98 -7.16
C ALA A 400 -14.59 20.23 -5.81
N LEU A 401 -13.84 19.12 -5.77
CA LEU A 401 -13.66 18.31 -4.57
C LEU A 401 -12.64 18.93 -3.60
N SER A 402 -11.59 19.56 -4.11
CA SER A 402 -10.58 20.21 -3.30
C SER A 402 -11.11 21.51 -2.69
N ARG A 403 -11.82 22.38 -3.45
CA ARG A 403 -12.26 23.73 -3.03
C ARG A 403 -13.45 23.73 -2.09
N ARG A 404 -14.15 22.59 -1.96
CA ARG A 404 -15.21 22.39 -0.95
C ARG A 404 -14.98 21.10 -0.16
N PRO A 405 -13.84 20.99 0.53
CA PRO A 405 -13.53 19.85 1.35
C PRO A 405 -14.28 19.97 2.67
N CYS A 406 -15.01 18.92 3.02
CA CYS A 406 -15.79 18.90 4.25
C CYS A 406 -14.84 18.76 5.46
N PRO A 407 -14.88 19.64 6.48
CA PRO A 407 -13.88 19.75 7.55
C PRO A 407 -13.47 18.45 8.26
N ASP A 408 -14.37 17.46 8.29
CA ASP A 408 -14.20 16.16 8.95
C ASP A 408 -14.18 14.97 7.97
N CYS A 409 -14.16 15.24 6.66
CA CYS A 409 -14.23 14.21 5.63
C CYS A 409 -12.86 13.61 5.31
N THR A 410 -12.73 12.29 5.50
CA THR A 410 -11.88 11.40 4.67
C THR A 410 -12.85 10.50 3.88
N ALA A 411 -13.74 11.08 3.09
CA ALA A 411 -14.87 10.34 2.51
C ALA A 411 -14.44 9.62 1.22
N SER A 412 -14.79 8.34 1.16
CA SER A 412 -14.63 7.46 -0.01
C SER A 412 -16.02 7.25 -0.63
N ILE A 413 -16.23 7.61 -1.89
CA ILE A 413 -17.45 7.22 -2.61
C ILE A 413 -17.08 6.11 -3.59
N VAL A 414 -17.41 4.87 -3.22
CA VAL A 414 -17.45 3.71 -4.12
C VAL A 414 -18.88 3.16 -4.02
N LEU A 415 -19.75 3.53 -4.96
CA LEU A 415 -21.09 2.97 -5.05
C LEU A 415 -21.10 1.87 -6.10
N GLY A 416 -20.96 0.63 -5.62
CA GLY A 416 -21.14 -0.58 -6.41
C GLY A 416 -22.11 -1.53 -5.72
N LYS A 417 -23.40 -1.17 -5.59
CA LYS A 417 -24.46 -2.17 -5.31
C LYS A 417 -25.75 -1.85 -6.06
N ARG A 418 -26.24 -2.87 -6.77
CA ARG A 418 -27.61 -3.02 -7.28
C ARG A 418 -28.63 -2.67 -6.19
N VAL A 419 -29.46 -1.67 -6.41
CA VAL A 419 -30.81 -1.65 -5.82
C VAL A 419 -31.67 -2.52 -6.71
N ARG A 420 -31.89 -3.78 -6.32
CA ARG A 420 -32.99 -4.55 -6.88
C ARG A 420 -34.28 -3.90 -6.37
N LYS A 421 -35.10 -3.40 -7.31
CA LYS A 421 -36.51 -3.06 -7.10
C LYS A 421 -37.18 -4.16 -6.30
N TRP A 422 -37.81 -3.80 -5.19
CA TRP A 422 -38.99 -4.50 -4.71
C TRP A 422 -40.11 -3.48 -4.66
N TYR A 423 -41.14 -3.74 -5.46
CA TYR A 423 -42.40 -3.02 -5.46
C TYR A 423 -43.16 -3.37 -4.18
N LEU A 424 -43.48 -2.37 -3.36
CA LEU A 424 -44.83 -1.92 -2.98
C LEU A 424 -44.72 -0.89 -1.86
#